data_AF-A0A0K8QJ59-F1
#
_entry.id   AF-A0A0K8QJ59-F1
#
_cell.length_a   1.000
_cell.length_b   1.000
_cell.length_c   1.000
_cell.angle_alpha   90.00
_cell.angle_beta   90.00
_cell.angle_gamma   90.00
#
_symmetry.space_group_name_H-M   'P 1'
#
loop_
_entity.id
_entity.type
_entity.pdbx_description
1 polymer ?
#
loop_
_entity_poly.entity_id
_entity_poly.type
_entity_poly.pdbx_seq_one_letter_code
_entity_poly.pdbx_strand_id
1 'polypeptide(L)' 'PLSPAQLADLEAAWAELRQAAEETGVTSFRACTRDGSYWGDDPESVRAMTATILSLKKYTADGAQNGPDRT' A
#
# COMPACT_ATOMS: atom_id res chain seq x y z
N PRO A 1 0.73 -24.13 -3.26
CA PRO A 1 -0.10 -23.89 -2.06
C PRO A 1 0.74 -23.27 -0.94
N LEU A 2 0.25 -22.20 -0.31
CA LEU A 2 0.93 -21.57 0.83
C LEU A 2 0.87 -22.46 2.06
N SER A 3 1.96 -22.49 2.83
CA SER A 3 1.94 -23.09 4.16
C SER A 3 1.06 -22.26 5.11
N PRO A 4 0.56 -22.84 6.23
CA PRO A 4 -0.24 -22.08 7.21
C PRO A 4 0.45 -20.81 7.72
N ALA A 5 1.78 -20.86 7.93
CA ALA A 5 2.56 -19.70 8.35
C ALA A 5 2.61 -18.60 7.28
N GLN A 6 2.71 -18.98 6.00
CA GLN A 6 2.69 -18.02 4.89
C GLN A 6 1.31 -17.41 4.69
N LEU A 7 0.24 -18.18 4.92
CA LEU A 7 -1.13 -17.64 4.89
C LEU A 7 -1.34 -16.60 6.01
N ALA A 8 -0.89 -16.90 7.22
CA ALA A 8 -0.98 -15.96 8.34
C ALA A 8 -0.18 -14.68 8.10
N ASP A 9 1.02 -14.79 7.51
CA ASP A 9 1.82 -13.61 7.14
C ASP A 9 1.14 -12.77 6.05
N LEU A 10 0.53 -13.43 5.07
CA LEU A 10 -0.23 -12.77 4.01
C LEU A 10 -1.47 -12.05 4.56
N GLU A 11 -2.22 -12.68 5.45
CA GLU A 11 -3.37 -12.06 6.13
C GLU A 11 -2.95 -10.83 6.95
N ALA A 12 -1.81 -10.89 7.64
CA ALA A 12 -1.25 -9.76 8.37
C ALA A 12 -0.89 -8.60 7.43
N ALA A 13 -0.19 -8.88 6.32
CA ALA A 13 0.14 -7.87 5.31
C ALA A 13 -1.13 -7.22 4.72
N TRP A 14 -2.18 -8.00 4.46
CA TRP A 14 -3.47 -7.47 3.98
C TRP A 14 -4.23 -6.63 5.03
N ALA A 15 -4.06 -6.93 6.32
CA ALA A 15 -4.60 -6.10 7.39
C ALA A 15 -3.91 -4.72 7.42
N GLU A 16 -2.57 -4.69 7.32
CA GLU A 16 -1.78 -3.45 7.24
C GLU A 16 -2.20 -2.60 6.03
N LEU A 17 -2.35 -3.22 4.86
CA LEU A 17 -2.75 -2.53 3.63
C LEU A 17 -4.14 -1.90 3.75
N ARG A 18 -5.11 -2.62 4.31
CA ARG A 18 -6.47 -2.10 4.52
C ARG A 18 -6.48 -0.91 5.46
N GLN A 19 -5.75 -0.98 6.56
CA GLN A 19 -5.62 0.14 7.48
C GLN A 19 -5.01 1.37 6.79
N ALA A 20 -3.91 1.20 6.04
CA ALA A 20 -3.30 2.30 5.30
C ALA A 20 -4.24 2.89 4.24
N ALA A 21 -5.05 2.05 3.57
CA ALA A 21 -6.06 2.48 2.61
C ALA A 21 -7.12 3.37 3.26
N GLU A 22 -7.67 2.95 4.41
CA GLU A 22 -8.65 3.72 5.18
C GLU A 22 -8.07 5.06 5.64
N GLU A 23 -6.84 5.04 6.17
CA GLU A 23 -6.15 6.25 6.66
C GLU A 23 -5.78 7.27 5.58
N THR A 24 -5.82 6.87 4.30
CA THR A 24 -5.45 7.71 3.16
C THR A 24 -6.62 7.99 2.22
N GLY A 25 -7.76 7.33 2.42
CA GLY A 25 -8.93 7.43 1.54
C GLY A 25 -8.75 6.73 0.18
N VAL A 26 -7.74 5.86 0.03
CA VAL A 26 -7.59 5.10 -1.21
C VAL A 26 -8.62 3.98 -1.26
N THR A 27 -9.41 3.93 -2.33
CA THR A 27 -10.54 3.00 -2.47
C THR A 27 -10.25 1.78 -3.35
N SER A 28 -9.19 1.83 -4.17
CA SER A 28 -8.86 0.73 -5.08
C SER A 28 -7.39 0.74 -5.50
N PHE A 29 -6.83 -0.43 -5.71
CA PHE A 29 -5.47 -0.63 -6.22
C PHE A 29 -5.49 -1.60 -7.39
N ARG A 30 -4.66 -1.33 -8.39
CA ARG A 30 -4.38 -2.27 -9.46
C ARG A 30 -2.88 -2.32 -9.67
N ALA A 31 -2.30 -3.49 -9.46
CA ALA A 31 -0.89 -3.75 -9.70
C ALA A 31 -0.75 -5.04 -10.52
N CYS A 32 0.35 -5.12 -11.24
CA CYS A 32 0.76 -6.29 -12.01
C CYS A 32 2.21 -6.59 -11.64
N THR A 33 2.52 -7.85 -11.37
CA THR A 33 3.91 -8.27 -11.23
C THR A 33 4.54 -8.42 -12.63
N ARG A 34 5.88 -8.44 -12.69
CA ARG A 34 6.61 -8.54 -13.96
C ARG A 34 6.39 -9.87 -14.68
N ASP A 35 6.17 -10.93 -13.92
CA ASP A 35 5.89 -12.29 -14.39
C ASP A 35 4.39 -12.53 -14.65
N GLY A 36 3.53 -11.53 -14.41
CA GLY A 36 2.08 -11.64 -14.62
C GLY A 36 1.31 -12.35 -13.52
N SER A 37 2.00 -12.78 -12.46
CA SER A 37 1.42 -13.34 -11.25
C SER A 37 0.53 -12.33 -10.50
N TYR A 38 -0.37 -12.84 -9.66
CA TYR A 38 -1.16 -11.98 -8.78
C TYR A 38 -0.28 -11.51 -7.61
N TRP A 39 0.00 -10.20 -7.56
CA TRP A 39 0.83 -9.58 -6.52
C TRP A 39 0.27 -9.76 -5.11
N GLY A 40 -1.04 -9.97 -4.98
CA GLY A 40 -1.72 -10.07 -3.69
C GLY A 40 -1.57 -11.42 -2.99
N ASP A 41 -0.89 -12.39 -3.61
CA ASP A 41 -0.52 -13.67 -2.98
C ASP A 41 0.89 -13.62 -2.36
N ASP A 42 1.61 -12.52 -2.54
CA ASP A 42 2.95 -12.32 -2.00
C ASP A 42 2.94 -11.26 -0.88
N PRO A 43 3.24 -11.63 0.38
CA PRO A 43 3.17 -10.71 1.51
C PRO A 43 4.16 -9.53 1.38
N GLU A 44 5.31 -9.73 0.73
CA GLU A 44 6.28 -8.66 0.49
C GLU A 44 5.70 -7.61 -0.47
N SER A 45 5.13 -8.05 -1.59
CA SER A 45 4.42 -7.19 -2.54
C SER A 45 3.27 -6.42 -1.89
N VAL A 46 2.48 -7.07 -1.03
CA VAL A 46 1.38 -6.40 -0.30
C VAL A 46 1.92 -5.29 0.62
N ARG A 47 3.00 -5.55 1.37
CA ARG A 47 3.65 -4.54 2.23
C ARG A 47 4.27 -3.40 1.43
N ALA A 48 4.85 -3.68 0.26
CA ALA A 48 5.38 -2.63 -0.62
C ALA A 48 4.27 -1.66 -1.09
N MET A 49 3.07 -2.18 -1.36
CA MET A 49 1.90 -1.34 -1.67
C MET A 49 1.47 -0.49 -0.47
N THR A 50 1.44 -1.05 0.74
CA THR A 50 1.18 -0.31 1.99
C THR A 50 2.16 0.85 2.15
N ALA A 51 3.47 0.59 2.00
CA ALA A 51 4.51 1.61 2.12
C ALA A 51 4.33 2.73 1.08
N THR A 52 3.95 2.37 -0.16
CA THR A 52 3.67 3.33 -1.23
C THR A 52 2.51 4.26 -0.87
N ILE A 53 1.40 3.72 -0.35
CA ILE A 53 0.22 4.50 0.04
C ILE A 53 0.55 5.48 1.17
N LEU A 54 1.27 5.01 2.19
CA LEU A 54 1.70 5.85 3.29
C LEU A 54 2.68 6.95 2.84
N SER A 55 3.50 6.68 1.83
CA SER A 55 4.37 7.68 1.22
C SER A 55 3.58 8.77 0.49
N LEU A 56 2.51 8.41 -0.25
CA LEU A 56 1.63 9.38 -0.92
C LEU A 56 0.95 10.33 0.08
N LYS A 57 0.54 9.83 1.25
CA LYS A 57 0.00 10.66 2.34
C LYS A 57 0.99 11.72 2.78
N LYS A 58 2.25 11.34 2.99
CA LYS A 58 3.34 12.24 3.40
C LYS A 58 3.65 13.28 2.33
N TYR A 59 3.77 12.86 1.07
CA TYR A 59 4.02 13.78 -0.05
C TYR A 59 2.89 14.82 -0.20
N THR A 60 1.64 14.41 0.00
CA THR A 60 0.49 15.32 -0.06
C THR A 60 0.51 16.32 1.10
N ALA A 61 0.88 15.87 2.30
CA ALA A 61 1.04 16.74 3.46
C ALA A 61 2.18 17.76 3.27
N ASP A 62 3.33 17.33 2.75
CA ASP A 62 4.49 18.19 2.52
C ASP A 62 4.25 19.16 1.33
N GLY A 63 3.58 18.71 0.27
CA GLY A 63 3.19 19.55 -0.86
C GLY A 63 2.16 20.62 -0.49
N ALA A 64 1.26 20.32 0.46
CA ALA A 64 0.31 21.30 1.00
C ALA A 64 0.97 22.37 1.87
N GLN A 65 2.07 22.03 2.57
CA GLN A 65 2.84 22.98 3.38
C GLN A 65 3.70 23.94 2.54
N ASN A 66 3.98 23.60 1.28
CA ASN A 66 4.81 24.40 0.36
C ASN A 66 3.99 25.08 -0.76
N GLY A 67 2.66 25.21 -0.59
CA GLY A 67 1.81 25.94 -1.54
C GLY A 67 2.27 27.41 -1.67
N PRO A 68 2.21 28.01 -2.88
CA PRO A 68 2.82 29.30 -3.12
C PRO A 68 2.13 30.36 -2.27
N ASP A 69 2.93 31.05 -1.46
CA ASP A 69 2.65 32.40 -0.98
C ASP A 69 2.31 33.25 -2.22
N ARG A 70 1.01 33.35 -2.55
CA ARG A 70 0.51 34.26 -3.57
C ARG A 70 0.28 35.60 -2.87
N THR A 71 1.37 36.34 -2.73
CA THR A 71 1.37 37.80 -2.57
C THR A 71 1.15 38.50 -3.91
#